data_AF-A0A3N4ZVV3-F1
#
_entry.id   AF-A0A3N4ZVV3-F1
#
_cell.length_a   1.000
_cell.length_b   1.000
_cell.length_c   1.000
_cell.angle_alpha   90.00
_cell.angle_beta   90.00
_cell.angle_gamma   90.00
#
_symmetry.space_group_name_H-M   'P 1'
#
loop_
_entity.id
_entity.type
_entity.pdbx_description
1 polymer ?
#
loop_
_entity_poly.entity_id
_entity_poly.type
_entity_poly.pdbx_seq_one_letter_code
_entity_poly.pdbx_strand_id
1 'polypeptide(L)'
;MAIDWDHLTQPRFDRIVEALVHRLYAEDAEVEVMNGRGGDGGIDIKVSVDGRVWIYQLKYFPDGFPGSYQGRRAGIKRSFQKAVEHDPDDWVLVVPCALTPQERAFVNNLGTGAERPRIRVLDRAWLDDKLALHADLESSFIRDDLREAARDYRAELAFLAGGTDDIAQRVGALGRRIDRLDLHWSIDVAYRNGAVVQTLRPKHPRAQQVSPIYFTVRGHLRDADPGLAAAVRRVVGFGTAEELVLPASAIEELSVHGPDWLHLDGENAEVRMAPVSPAPGEGQSAELVFLDDAGKVRSAHEGTVRAHGKGQLGSSLDLAFTGFRLTIYHADDAGVPTAANCDVDLTGLSCSDALQALDIYDLVLEGSAFHLRLNGQELASGAFPGAAVTRDDIERLARLRLTVEDLHVVQQHACHYFSVPSELRPADRVLLRIARLLIEGHCVANPFLASLTIELNGQDSPALRALLMGEGAANRALLPTFNLPLADRELPLGPVHIYHPHVRAEDAEQVLHALAAGHAEGQKVTLRPADGESYRLYLARPGDATDLSTLTPTPLAIPGPSSRTS
;
A
#
# COMPACT_ATOMS: atom_id res chain seq x y z
N MET A 1 45.91 -15.96 -4.96
CA MET A 1 47.31 -15.49 -4.91
C MET A 1 47.34 -14.74 -3.60
N ALA A 2 48.09 -15.18 -2.58
CA ALA A 2 47.93 -14.64 -1.23
C ALA A 2 48.39 -13.17 -1.14
N ILE A 3 47.78 -12.39 -0.25
CA ILE A 3 48.21 -11.02 0.04
C ILE A 3 49.66 -11.04 0.57
N ASP A 4 50.51 -10.22 -0.03
CA ASP A 4 51.88 -10.02 0.45
C ASP A 4 51.88 -9.02 1.63
N TRP A 5 51.57 -9.55 2.81
CA TRP A 5 51.47 -8.79 4.05
C TRP A 5 52.74 -8.04 4.44
N ASP A 6 53.91 -8.49 3.98
CA ASP A 6 55.21 -7.95 4.35
C ASP A 6 55.52 -6.63 3.61
N HIS A 7 54.89 -6.43 2.45
CA HIS A 7 55.08 -5.26 1.58
C HIS A 7 53.89 -4.29 1.56
N LEU A 8 52.92 -4.46 2.46
CA LEU A 8 51.80 -3.51 2.60
C LEU A 8 52.22 -2.23 3.34
N THR A 9 51.35 -1.22 3.26
CA THR A 9 51.40 -0.05 4.14
C THR A 9 50.37 -0.21 5.26
N GLN A 10 50.60 0.41 6.42
CA GLN A 10 49.65 0.36 7.53
C GLN A 10 48.21 0.77 7.12
N PRO A 11 47.99 1.90 6.40
CA PRO A 11 46.63 2.27 5.99
C PRO A 11 45.95 1.23 5.08
N ARG A 12 46.74 0.47 4.31
CA ARG A 12 46.20 -0.59 3.43
C ARG A 12 45.86 -1.83 4.24
N PHE A 13 46.70 -2.20 5.21
CA PHE A 13 46.40 -3.25 6.18
C PHE A 13 45.11 -2.95 6.96
N ASP A 14 44.99 -1.73 7.50
CA ASP A 14 43.82 -1.33 8.29
C ASP A 14 42.52 -1.46 7.47
N ARG A 15 42.50 -0.92 6.24
CA ARG A 15 41.35 -1.04 5.32
C ARG A 15 40.97 -2.48 4.97
N ILE A 16 41.95 -3.36 4.76
CA ILE A 16 41.68 -4.78 4.45
C ILE A 16 40.99 -5.44 5.64
N VAL A 17 41.50 -5.21 6.85
CA VAL A 17 40.95 -5.82 8.07
C VAL A 17 39.58 -5.24 8.40
N GLU A 18 39.39 -3.93 8.27
CA GLU A 18 38.09 -3.28 8.45
C GLU A 18 37.01 -3.87 7.54
N ALA A 19 37.30 -3.98 6.24
CA ALA A 19 36.39 -4.58 5.27
C ALA A 19 36.11 -6.06 5.56
N LEU A 20 37.12 -6.81 6.01
CA LEU A 20 36.96 -8.20 6.40
C LEU A 20 36.05 -8.34 7.65
N VAL A 21 36.28 -7.54 8.68
CA VAL A 21 35.48 -7.57 9.92
C VAL A 21 34.02 -7.18 9.63
N HIS A 22 33.78 -6.18 8.79
CA HIS A 22 32.42 -5.84 8.35
C HIS A 22 31.69 -7.02 7.68
N ARG A 23 32.39 -7.85 6.91
CA ARG A 23 31.81 -9.03 6.25
C ARG A 23 31.58 -10.19 7.21
N LEU A 24 32.52 -10.42 8.12
CA LEU A 24 32.41 -11.50 9.11
C LEU A 24 31.22 -11.33 10.05
N TYR A 25 30.80 -10.09 10.30
CA TYR A 25 29.73 -9.74 11.23
C TYR A 25 28.53 -9.07 10.55
N ALA A 26 28.39 -9.24 9.23
CA ALA A 26 27.41 -8.52 8.43
C ALA A 26 25.95 -8.73 8.85
N GLU A 27 25.63 -9.88 9.45
CA GLU A 27 24.26 -10.28 9.81
C GLU A 27 23.95 -10.15 11.31
N ASP A 28 24.97 -10.30 12.16
CA ASP A 28 24.77 -10.57 13.60
C ASP A 28 25.34 -9.49 14.54
N ALA A 29 26.00 -8.45 14.02
CA ALA A 29 26.65 -7.45 14.86
C ALA A 29 26.58 -6.01 14.33
N GLU A 30 26.65 -5.08 15.28
CA GLU A 30 27.05 -3.71 14.99
C GLU A 30 28.58 -3.61 14.98
N VAL A 31 29.14 -3.02 13.93
CA VAL A 31 30.59 -2.82 13.72
C VAL A 31 30.84 -1.33 13.53
N GLU A 32 31.62 -0.71 14.40
CA GLU A 32 32.01 0.70 14.36
C GLU A 32 33.53 0.78 14.09
N VAL A 33 33.91 1.45 13.00
CA VAL A 33 35.32 1.76 12.68
C VAL A 33 35.62 3.19 13.12
N MET A 34 36.61 3.36 14.00
CA MET A 34 36.94 4.66 14.58
C MET A 34 37.95 5.41 13.71
N ASN A 35 37.51 6.50 13.08
CA ASN A 35 38.38 7.33 12.24
C ASN A 35 39.23 8.29 13.11
N GLY A 36 40.55 8.08 13.17
CA GLY A 36 41.50 8.74 14.09
C GLY A 36 41.68 10.27 13.98
N ARG A 37 40.79 11.02 13.31
CA ARG A 37 40.80 12.49 13.28
C ARG A 37 40.13 13.05 14.55
N GLY A 38 40.86 13.03 15.67
CA GLY A 38 40.37 13.61 16.94
C GLY A 38 41.07 13.15 18.22
N GLY A 39 42.05 12.24 18.13
CA GLY A 39 42.60 11.54 19.28
C GLY A 39 41.95 10.16 19.35
N ASP A 40 42.74 9.12 19.11
CA ASP A 40 42.30 7.75 19.22
C ASP A 40 41.94 7.48 20.69
N GLY A 41 40.67 7.21 20.97
CA GLY A 41 40.28 6.55 22.22
C GLY A 41 40.97 5.20 22.45
N GLY A 42 41.91 4.80 21.57
CA GLY A 42 42.72 3.58 21.64
C GLY A 42 42.01 2.37 21.06
N ILE A 43 41.03 2.58 20.18
CA ILE A 43 40.20 1.54 19.55
C ILE A 43 40.23 1.78 18.05
N ASP A 44 40.46 0.72 17.27
CA ASP A 44 40.40 0.80 15.81
C ASP A 44 39.03 0.31 15.29
N ILE A 45 38.56 -0.85 15.78
CA ILE A 45 37.22 -1.36 15.46
C ILE A 45 36.53 -1.85 16.73
N LYS A 46 35.27 -1.46 16.94
CA LYS A 46 34.39 -1.98 17.98
C LYS A 46 33.29 -2.81 17.34
N VAL A 47 33.05 -4.01 17.88
CA VAL A 47 31.98 -4.91 17.44
C VAL A 47 31.07 -5.20 18.62
N SER A 48 29.75 -5.01 18.45
CA SER A 48 28.73 -5.26 19.46
C SER A 48 27.81 -6.39 19.00
N VAL A 49 27.80 -7.51 19.73
CA VAL A 49 26.96 -8.70 19.45
C VAL A 49 26.22 -9.09 20.72
N ASP A 50 24.89 -9.13 20.69
CA ASP A 50 24.06 -9.54 21.84
C ASP A 50 24.43 -8.85 23.17
N GLY A 51 24.74 -7.56 23.11
CA GLY A 51 25.16 -6.77 24.27
C GLY A 51 26.60 -7.02 24.74
N ARG A 52 27.37 -7.87 24.06
CA ARG A 52 28.81 -8.05 24.29
C ARG A 52 29.64 -7.14 23.40
N VAL A 53 30.71 -6.58 23.95
CA VAL A 53 31.59 -5.63 23.25
C VAL A 53 32.95 -6.27 22.97
N TRP A 54 33.32 -6.29 21.70
CA TRP A 54 34.60 -6.81 21.22
C TRP A 54 35.39 -5.64 20.64
N ILE A 55 36.63 -5.44 21.10
CA ILE A 55 37.53 -4.40 20.59
C ILE A 55 38.64 -5.06 19.78
N TYR A 56 38.72 -4.70 18.50
CA TYR A 56 39.82 -5.06 17.63
C TYR A 56 40.84 -3.93 17.58
N GLN A 57 42.09 -4.26 17.87
CA GLN A 57 43.23 -3.39 17.72
C GLN A 57 44.10 -3.90 16.57
N LEU A 58 44.23 -3.08 15.54
CA LEU A 58 45.07 -3.28 14.38
C LEU A 58 46.48 -2.76 14.68
N LYS A 59 47.48 -3.62 14.51
CA LYS A 59 48.89 -3.23 14.62
C LYS A 59 49.67 -3.78 13.44
N TYR A 60 50.05 -2.89 12.52
CA TYR A 60 50.85 -3.25 11.37
C TYR A 60 52.33 -3.47 11.74
N PHE A 61 52.66 -4.70 12.15
CA PHE A 61 54.02 -5.15 12.48
C PHE A 61 54.39 -6.39 11.65
N PRO A 62 54.79 -6.23 10.36
CA PRO A 62 55.10 -7.36 9.49
C PRO A 62 56.25 -8.24 10.03
N ASP A 63 57.24 -7.64 10.69
CA ASP A 63 58.36 -8.39 11.31
C ASP A 63 58.11 -8.81 12.78
N GLY A 64 56.88 -8.73 13.27
CA GLY A 64 56.55 -9.03 14.66
C GLY A 64 56.99 -7.96 15.68
N PHE A 65 57.15 -8.35 16.94
CA PHE A 65 57.53 -7.47 18.06
C PHE A 65 58.36 -8.23 19.12
N PRO A 66 59.57 -8.71 18.74
CA PRO A 66 60.41 -9.46 19.66
C PRO A 66 60.88 -8.58 20.82
N GLY A 67 61.42 -9.18 21.90
CA GLY A 67 61.77 -8.46 23.13
C GLY A 67 62.74 -7.28 22.93
N SER A 68 63.52 -7.28 21.85
CA SER A 68 64.40 -6.19 21.41
C SER A 68 63.65 -4.94 20.92
N TYR A 69 62.38 -5.05 20.50
CA TYR A 69 61.55 -3.94 20.02
C TYR A 69 60.60 -3.43 21.11
N GLN A 70 61.18 -2.88 22.18
CA GLN A 70 60.43 -2.40 23.35
C GLN A 70 59.34 -1.37 22.99
N GLY A 71 59.57 -0.54 21.97
CA GLY A 71 58.59 0.45 21.49
C GLY A 71 57.29 -0.15 20.96
N ARG A 72 57.36 -1.26 20.21
CA ARG A 72 56.17 -1.96 19.67
C ARG A 72 55.34 -2.57 20.80
N ARG A 73 56.00 -3.24 21.75
CA ARG A 73 55.36 -3.81 22.95
C ARG A 73 54.72 -2.74 23.85
N ALA A 74 55.40 -1.60 24.03
CA ALA A 74 54.84 -0.46 24.76
C ALA A 74 53.63 0.16 24.05
N GLY A 75 53.60 0.15 22.71
CA GLY A 75 52.43 0.52 21.91
C GLY A 75 51.24 -0.41 22.13
N ILE A 76 51.44 -1.73 22.04
CA ILE A 76 50.41 -2.74 22.28
C ILE A 76 49.84 -2.61 23.70
N LYS A 77 50.71 -2.48 24.70
CA LYS A 77 50.29 -2.34 26.10
C LYS A 77 49.43 -1.09 26.32
N ARG A 78 49.79 0.06 25.73
CA ARG A 78 48.99 1.29 25.81
C ARG A 78 47.63 1.14 25.14
N SER A 79 47.58 0.50 23.97
CA SER A 79 46.32 0.19 23.28
C SER A 79 45.41 -0.70 24.12
N PHE A 80 45.95 -1.76 24.73
CA PHE A 80 45.20 -2.61 25.65
C PHE A 80 44.64 -1.83 26.85
N GLN A 81 45.48 -1.01 27.51
CA GLN A 81 45.05 -0.20 28.65
C GLN A 81 43.92 0.77 28.31
N LYS A 82 44.03 1.46 27.16
CA LYS A 82 42.96 2.34 26.67
C LYS A 82 41.68 1.55 26.37
N ALA A 83 41.78 0.40 25.70
CA ALA A 83 40.62 -0.40 25.36
C ALA A 83 39.85 -0.92 26.59
N VAL A 84 40.56 -1.25 27.69
CA VAL A 84 39.94 -1.67 28.96
C VAL A 84 39.03 -0.59 29.56
N GLU A 85 39.30 0.69 29.31
CA GLU A 85 38.44 1.80 29.77
C GLU A 85 37.02 1.76 29.18
N HIS A 86 36.81 0.98 28.12
CA HIS A 86 35.51 0.80 27.45
C HIS A 86 34.79 -0.50 27.86
N ASP A 87 35.27 -1.18 28.91
CA ASP A 87 34.73 -2.43 29.46
C ASP A 87 34.39 -3.53 28.42
N PRO A 88 35.33 -3.90 27.52
CA PRO A 88 35.09 -4.95 26.53
C PRO A 88 34.99 -6.34 27.16
N ASP A 89 34.17 -7.21 26.56
CA ASP A 89 34.17 -8.66 26.84
C ASP A 89 35.40 -9.35 26.23
N ASP A 90 35.77 -8.93 25.01
CA ASP A 90 36.89 -9.48 24.25
C ASP A 90 37.78 -8.35 23.71
N TRP A 91 39.09 -8.50 23.86
CA TRP A 91 40.10 -7.63 23.24
C TRP A 91 40.96 -8.44 22.27
N VAL A 92 40.99 -8.02 21.03
CA VAL A 92 41.52 -8.78 19.90
C VAL A 92 42.64 -8.00 19.24
N LEU A 93 43.86 -8.51 19.33
CA LEU A 93 45.00 -7.96 18.59
C LEU A 93 45.06 -8.58 17.20
N VAL A 94 45.05 -7.74 16.16
CA VAL A 94 45.21 -8.16 14.76
C VAL A 94 46.56 -7.72 14.22
N VAL A 95 47.33 -8.66 13.69
CA VAL A 95 48.69 -8.42 13.18
C VAL A 95 48.94 -9.17 11.86
N PRO A 96 49.71 -8.58 10.92
CA PRO A 96 49.99 -9.17 9.60
C PRO A 96 51.07 -10.27 9.62
N CYS A 97 51.57 -10.67 10.79
CA CYS A 97 52.68 -11.60 10.95
C CYS A 97 52.28 -12.82 11.80
N ALA A 98 53.02 -13.92 11.66
CA ALA A 98 52.88 -15.06 12.56
C ALA A 98 53.64 -14.78 13.87
N LEU A 99 52.94 -14.84 15.01
CA LEU A 99 53.58 -14.59 16.31
C LEU A 99 54.42 -15.76 16.78
N THR A 100 55.61 -15.46 17.30
CA THR A 100 56.41 -16.42 18.06
C THR A 100 55.73 -16.79 19.39
N PRO A 101 56.06 -17.94 20.00
CA PRO A 101 55.52 -18.30 21.32
C PRO A 101 55.74 -17.24 22.40
N GLN A 102 56.88 -16.54 22.37
CA GLN A 102 57.21 -15.48 23.33
C GLN A 102 56.36 -14.22 23.14
N GLU A 103 56.06 -13.85 21.89
CA GLU A 103 55.19 -12.71 21.56
C GLU A 103 53.73 -13.01 21.92
N ARG A 104 53.25 -14.23 21.61
CA ARG A 104 51.91 -14.66 22.02
C ARG A 104 51.77 -14.69 23.54
N ALA A 105 52.77 -15.21 24.25
CA ALA A 105 52.79 -15.18 25.71
C ALA A 105 52.78 -13.75 26.26
N PHE A 106 53.53 -12.82 25.64
CA PHE A 106 53.49 -11.40 26.03
C PHE A 106 52.08 -10.82 25.93
N VAL A 107 51.36 -11.04 24.83
CA VAL A 107 50.01 -10.50 24.62
C VAL A 107 49.01 -11.14 25.59
N ASN A 108 49.02 -12.47 25.72
CA ASN A 108 48.12 -13.18 26.63
C ASN A 108 48.32 -12.78 28.10
N ASN A 109 49.54 -12.39 28.48
CA ASN A 109 49.84 -11.95 29.84
C ASN A 109 49.44 -10.49 30.14
N LEU A 110 48.96 -9.71 29.15
CA LEU A 110 48.54 -8.31 29.38
C LEU A 110 47.36 -8.21 30.37
N GLY A 111 46.48 -9.22 30.39
CA GLY A 111 45.30 -9.30 31.26
C GLY A 111 45.47 -10.22 32.48
N THR A 112 46.71 -10.54 32.86
CA THR A 112 46.97 -11.46 33.99
C THR A 112 46.31 -10.91 35.27
N GLY A 113 45.34 -11.65 35.82
CA GLY A 113 44.62 -11.29 37.04
C GLY A 113 43.30 -10.54 36.83
N ALA A 114 42.90 -10.26 35.58
CA ALA A 114 41.59 -9.70 35.26
C ALA A 114 40.67 -10.79 34.68
N GLU A 115 39.39 -10.79 35.07
CA GLU A 115 38.39 -11.69 34.48
C GLU A 115 37.97 -11.25 33.06
N ARG A 116 38.13 -9.96 32.75
CA ARG A 116 37.81 -9.34 31.44
C ARG A 116 38.79 -8.21 31.10
N PRO A 117 39.02 -7.93 29.80
CA PRO A 117 38.54 -8.68 28.64
C PRO A 117 39.28 -10.01 28.42
N ARG A 118 38.64 -10.93 27.69
CA ARG A 118 39.33 -12.11 27.11
C ARG A 118 40.27 -11.64 26.01
N ILE A 119 41.53 -12.05 26.08
CA ILE A 119 42.55 -11.64 25.10
C ILE A 119 42.62 -12.67 23.97
N ARG A 120 42.51 -12.18 22.73
CA ARG A 120 42.67 -12.99 21.51
C ARG A 120 43.70 -12.35 20.59
N VAL A 121 44.35 -13.19 19.79
CA VAL A 121 45.28 -12.75 18.74
C VAL A 121 44.85 -13.35 17.42
N LEU A 122 44.69 -12.50 16.42
CA LEU A 122 44.46 -12.86 15.03
C LEU A 122 45.73 -12.50 14.26
N ASP A 123 46.44 -13.53 13.82
CA ASP A 123 47.71 -13.41 13.11
C ASP A 123 47.54 -13.67 11.61
N ARG A 124 48.66 -13.69 10.88
CA ARG A 124 48.69 -13.92 9.43
C ARG A 124 47.92 -15.17 9.01
N ALA A 125 48.04 -16.28 9.74
CA ALA A 125 47.34 -17.52 9.38
C ALA A 125 45.82 -17.34 9.45
N TRP A 126 45.32 -16.67 10.49
CA TRP A 126 43.90 -16.35 10.59
C TRP A 126 43.44 -15.39 9.48
N LEU A 127 44.23 -14.37 9.17
CA LEU A 127 43.92 -13.41 8.11
C LEU A 127 43.84 -14.09 6.74
N ASP A 128 44.82 -14.94 6.42
CA ASP A 128 44.86 -15.71 5.18
C ASP A 128 43.65 -16.66 5.06
N ASP A 129 43.33 -17.39 6.13
CA ASP A 129 42.18 -18.30 6.18
C ASP A 129 40.85 -17.57 5.96
N LYS A 130 40.67 -16.40 6.59
CA LYS A 130 39.42 -15.63 6.46
C LYS A 130 39.30 -14.91 5.13
N LEU A 131 40.39 -14.40 4.58
CA LEU A 131 40.37 -13.79 3.24
C LEU A 131 40.15 -14.82 2.14
N ALA A 132 40.60 -16.06 2.32
CA ALA A 132 40.31 -17.15 1.37
C ALA A 132 38.80 -17.40 1.21
N LEU A 133 38.00 -17.14 2.25
CA LEU A 133 36.52 -17.21 2.19
C LEU A 133 35.90 -16.02 1.45
N HIS A 134 36.67 -14.97 1.17
CA HIS A 134 36.26 -13.72 0.54
C HIS A 134 37.21 -13.36 -0.61
N ALA A 135 37.28 -14.24 -1.62
CA ALA A 135 38.23 -14.12 -2.73
C ALA A 135 38.09 -12.81 -3.55
N ASP A 136 36.92 -12.18 -3.56
CA ASP A 136 36.70 -10.86 -4.15
C ASP A 136 37.41 -9.75 -3.36
N LEU A 137 37.43 -9.85 -2.02
CA LEU A 137 38.16 -8.93 -1.15
C LEU A 137 39.67 -9.05 -1.39
N GLU A 138 40.21 -10.26 -1.35
CA GLU A 138 41.63 -10.54 -1.68
C GLU A 138 41.99 -9.97 -3.05
N SER A 139 41.17 -10.23 -4.06
CA SER A 139 41.41 -9.78 -5.43
C SER A 139 41.39 -8.26 -5.58
N SER A 140 40.52 -7.55 -4.85
CA SER A 140 40.45 -6.08 -4.92
C SER A 140 41.77 -5.40 -4.50
N PHE A 141 42.56 -6.05 -3.65
CA PHE A 141 43.83 -5.54 -3.15
C PHE A 141 45.07 -6.07 -3.88
N ILE A 142 44.98 -7.04 -4.78
CA ILE A 142 46.16 -7.65 -5.42
C ILE A 142 46.45 -7.13 -6.84
N ARG A 143 45.51 -6.40 -7.46
CA ARG A 143 45.58 -5.82 -8.84
C ARG A 143 46.92 -6.02 -9.58
N ASP A 144 47.00 -7.11 -10.34
CA ASP A 144 48.01 -7.33 -11.38
C ASP A 144 47.35 -7.05 -12.74
N ASP A 145 47.03 -5.77 -12.96
CA ASP A 145 46.08 -5.29 -13.98
C ASP A 145 46.46 -5.64 -15.43
N LEU A 146 47.74 -5.89 -15.72
CA LEU A 146 48.22 -6.04 -17.10
C LEU A 146 48.01 -7.44 -17.69
N ARG A 147 48.12 -8.50 -16.89
CA ARG A 147 47.96 -9.89 -17.38
C ARG A 147 46.51 -10.30 -17.55
N GLU A 148 45.64 -9.88 -16.63
CA GLU A 148 44.20 -10.11 -16.75
C GLU A 148 43.62 -9.29 -17.90
N ALA A 149 44.00 -8.01 -18.05
CA ALA A 149 43.55 -7.19 -19.18
C ALA A 149 43.95 -7.78 -20.55
N ALA A 150 45.14 -8.36 -20.67
CA ALA A 150 45.60 -8.99 -21.92
C ALA A 150 44.85 -10.30 -22.25
N ARG A 151 44.43 -11.08 -21.23
CA ARG A 151 43.60 -12.28 -21.43
C ARG A 151 42.18 -11.90 -21.86
N ASP A 152 41.62 -10.87 -21.22
CA ASP A 152 40.26 -10.41 -21.50
C ASP A 152 40.15 -9.81 -22.90
N TYR A 153 41.12 -8.98 -23.32
CA TYR A 153 41.19 -8.45 -24.69
C TYR A 153 41.20 -9.57 -25.75
N ARG A 154 41.91 -10.67 -25.49
CA ARG A 154 41.90 -11.84 -26.37
C ARG A 154 40.58 -12.59 -26.36
N ALA A 155 39.90 -12.66 -25.21
CA ALA A 155 38.59 -13.30 -25.07
C ALA A 155 37.47 -12.50 -25.77
N GLU A 156 37.54 -11.17 -25.77
CA GLU A 156 36.61 -10.30 -26.50
C GLU A 156 36.70 -10.46 -28.02
N LEU A 157 37.90 -10.73 -28.55
CA LEU A 157 38.15 -10.96 -29.98
C LEU A 157 37.82 -12.39 -30.46
N ALA A 158 37.59 -13.34 -29.54
CA ALA A 158 37.38 -14.73 -29.89
C ALA A 158 35.93 -14.98 -30.35
N PHE A 159 35.77 -15.76 -31.43
CA PHE A 159 34.47 -16.23 -31.93
C PHE A 159 33.79 -17.14 -30.88
N LEU A 160 32.46 -17.03 -30.72
CA LEU A 160 31.66 -17.84 -29.78
C LEU A 160 31.41 -19.26 -30.32
N ALA A 161 32.50 -19.99 -30.57
CA ALA A 161 32.45 -21.33 -31.18
C ALA A 161 31.81 -22.38 -30.24
N GLY A 162 31.92 -22.20 -28.92
CA GLY A 162 31.32 -23.06 -27.90
C GLY A 162 29.88 -22.70 -27.54
N GLY A 163 29.24 -21.77 -28.25
CA GLY A 163 27.82 -21.43 -28.05
C GLY A 163 27.55 -20.79 -26.68
N THR A 164 26.58 -21.32 -25.92
CA THR A 164 26.14 -20.74 -24.65
C THR A 164 27.15 -20.87 -23.52
N ASP A 165 28.01 -21.88 -23.54
CA ASP A 165 29.01 -22.11 -22.50
C ASP A 165 30.12 -21.04 -22.54
N ASP A 166 30.54 -20.65 -23.75
CA ASP A 166 31.48 -19.53 -23.96
C ASP A 166 30.89 -18.22 -23.42
N ILE A 167 29.59 -18.00 -23.62
CA ILE A 167 28.88 -16.82 -23.11
C ILE A 167 28.86 -16.86 -21.58
N ALA A 168 28.45 -17.98 -20.97
CA ALA A 168 28.39 -18.12 -19.52
C ALA A 168 29.77 -17.92 -18.87
N GLN A 169 30.83 -18.46 -19.48
CA GLN A 169 32.20 -18.29 -19.00
C GLN A 169 32.66 -16.82 -19.07
N ARG A 170 32.35 -16.12 -20.18
CA ARG A 170 32.67 -14.69 -20.35
C ARG A 170 31.89 -13.81 -19.39
N VAL A 171 30.59 -14.02 -19.26
CA VAL A 171 29.74 -13.29 -18.31
C VAL A 171 30.20 -13.53 -16.88
N GLY A 172 30.55 -14.77 -16.51
CA GLY A 172 31.09 -15.09 -15.19
C GLY A 172 32.47 -14.47 -14.93
N ALA A 173 33.35 -14.39 -15.94
CA ALA A 173 34.63 -13.71 -15.82
C ALA A 173 34.45 -12.19 -15.65
N LEU A 174 33.54 -11.59 -16.43
CA LEU A 174 33.18 -10.17 -16.31
C LEU A 174 32.58 -9.86 -14.94
N GLY A 175 31.64 -10.68 -14.45
CA GLY A 175 31.04 -10.55 -13.13
C GLY A 175 32.08 -10.54 -12.00
N ARG A 176 33.04 -11.49 -12.03
CA ARG A 176 34.15 -11.50 -11.07
C ARG A 176 35.02 -10.25 -11.11
N ARG A 177 35.11 -9.58 -12.27
CA ARG A 177 35.88 -8.36 -12.43
C ARG A 177 35.13 -7.15 -11.89
N ILE A 178 33.82 -7.09 -12.14
CA ILE A 178 32.92 -6.09 -11.54
C ILE A 178 32.96 -6.20 -10.01
N ASP A 179 32.90 -7.43 -9.47
CA ASP A 179 33.03 -7.70 -8.04
C ASP A 179 34.41 -7.28 -7.45
N ARG A 180 35.38 -6.82 -8.23
CA ARG A 180 36.65 -6.29 -7.70
C ARG A 180 36.75 -4.77 -7.73
N LEU A 181 35.79 -4.08 -8.36
CA LEU A 181 35.81 -2.63 -8.50
C LEU A 181 35.68 -1.92 -7.15
N ASP A 182 34.89 -2.50 -6.23
CA ASP A 182 34.60 -1.94 -4.92
C ASP A 182 34.58 -2.98 -3.80
N LEU A 183 34.79 -2.54 -2.56
CA LEU A 183 34.72 -3.40 -1.38
C LEU A 183 33.27 -3.68 -0.94
N HIS A 184 32.37 -2.74 -1.18
CA HIS A 184 31.02 -2.67 -0.61
C HIS A 184 29.93 -2.85 -1.67
N TRP A 185 30.18 -2.45 -2.91
CA TRP A 185 29.21 -2.45 -4.01
C TRP A 185 29.60 -3.36 -5.18
N SER A 186 28.60 -3.82 -5.94
CA SER A 186 28.76 -4.50 -7.22
C SER A 186 27.67 -4.06 -8.21
N ILE A 187 27.78 -4.46 -9.47
CA ILE A 187 26.78 -4.20 -10.51
C ILE A 187 26.41 -5.51 -11.20
N ASP A 188 25.12 -5.77 -11.30
CA ASP A 188 24.59 -6.81 -12.16
C ASP A 188 24.26 -6.19 -13.54
N VAL A 189 24.80 -6.76 -14.62
CA VAL A 189 24.65 -6.22 -15.98
C VAL A 189 23.75 -7.15 -16.80
N ALA A 190 22.73 -6.58 -17.45
CA ALA A 190 21.84 -7.30 -18.36
C ALA A 190 21.69 -6.55 -19.69
N TYR A 191 21.45 -7.27 -20.78
CA TYR A 191 21.06 -6.68 -22.06
C TYR A 191 19.58 -6.96 -22.31
N ARG A 192 18.75 -5.92 -22.46
CA ARG A 192 17.31 -6.04 -22.68
C ARG A 192 16.86 -4.98 -23.68
N ASN A 193 16.07 -5.39 -24.68
CA ASN A 193 15.44 -4.47 -25.66
C ASN A 193 16.40 -3.47 -26.31
N GLY A 194 17.61 -3.91 -26.69
CA GLY A 194 18.58 -3.01 -27.32
C GLY A 194 19.48 -2.23 -26.36
N ALA A 195 19.20 -2.27 -25.05
CA ALA A 195 19.88 -1.48 -24.03
C ALA A 195 20.63 -2.34 -23.00
N VAL A 196 21.71 -1.79 -22.47
CA VAL A 196 22.42 -2.34 -21.31
C VAL A 196 21.77 -1.78 -20.04
N VAL A 197 21.30 -2.66 -19.17
CA VAL A 197 20.75 -2.35 -17.85
C VAL A 197 21.79 -2.70 -16.81
N GLN A 198 22.13 -1.74 -15.96
CA GLN A 198 23.06 -1.91 -14.84
C GLN A 198 22.26 -1.80 -13.53
N THR A 199 22.33 -2.83 -12.70
CA THR A 199 21.68 -2.85 -11.39
C THR A 199 22.74 -2.83 -10.30
N LEU A 200 22.83 -1.72 -9.59
CA LEU A 200 23.71 -1.57 -8.44
C LEU A 200 23.20 -2.44 -7.29
N ARG A 201 24.08 -3.24 -6.69
CA ARG A 201 23.75 -4.17 -5.60
C ARG A 201 24.76 -4.07 -4.45
N PRO A 202 24.31 -4.00 -3.19
CA PRO A 202 25.20 -4.07 -2.04
C PRO A 202 25.78 -5.49 -1.89
N LYS A 203 27.06 -5.59 -1.52
CA LYS A 203 27.70 -6.88 -1.19
C LYS A 203 27.43 -7.33 0.25
N HIS A 204 27.01 -6.41 1.11
CA HIS A 204 26.61 -6.67 2.49
C HIS A 204 25.57 -5.63 2.94
N PRO A 205 24.73 -5.92 3.97
CA PRO A 205 23.60 -5.07 4.38
C PRO A 205 23.95 -3.65 4.86
N ARG A 206 25.24 -3.34 5.04
CA ARG A 206 25.74 -2.07 5.56
C ARG A 206 26.51 -1.25 4.53
N ALA A 207 26.57 -1.69 3.27
CA ALA A 207 27.32 -1.01 2.21
C ALA A 207 26.99 0.49 2.12
N GLN A 208 25.70 0.84 2.23
CA GLN A 208 25.19 2.20 2.22
C GLN A 208 25.62 3.08 3.40
N GLN A 209 26.02 2.48 4.53
CA GLN A 209 26.49 3.23 5.70
C GLN A 209 27.96 3.60 5.59
N VAL A 210 28.78 2.68 5.05
CA VAL A 210 30.24 2.80 4.99
C VAL A 210 30.74 3.35 3.65
N SER A 211 29.96 3.18 2.59
CA SER A 211 30.20 3.73 1.24
C SER A 211 28.87 4.23 0.67
N PRO A 212 28.35 5.36 1.16
CA PRO A 212 27.06 5.87 0.73
C PRO A 212 27.10 6.31 -0.73
N ILE A 213 25.99 6.08 -1.43
CA ILE A 213 25.77 6.53 -2.81
C ILE A 213 24.67 7.58 -2.78
N TYR A 214 24.94 8.71 -3.41
CA TYR A 214 24.04 9.84 -3.51
C TYR A 214 23.71 10.07 -4.97
N PHE A 215 22.50 10.57 -5.23
CA PHE A 215 22.18 11.12 -6.54
C PHE A 215 21.52 12.48 -6.36
N THR A 216 21.82 13.39 -7.26
CA THR A 216 21.22 14.72 -7.32
C THR A 216 20.43 14.81 -8.61
N VAL A 217 19.17 15.20 -8.50
CA VAL A 217 18.33 15.56 -9.65
C VAL A 217 18.04 17.05 -9.56
N ARG A 218 18.49 17.82 -10.55
CA ARG A 218 18.06 19.21 -10.75
C ARG A 218 17.08 19.27 -11.90
N GLY A 219 16.00 20.00 -11.67
CA GLY A 219 14.93 20.13 -12.65
C GLY A 219 14.10 21.38 -12.42
N HIS A 220 13.49 21.87 -13.49
CA HIS A 220 12.55 22.99 -13.48
C HIS A 220 11.14 22.49 -13.19
N LEU A 221 10.85 22.23 -11.91
CA LEU A 221 9.50 21.86 -11.46
C LEU A 221 8.47 23.00 -11.54
N ARG A 222 8.93 24.25 -11.78
CA ARG A 222 8.05 25.44 -11.83
C ARG A 222 7.24 25.53 -13.12
N ASP A 223 7.79 25.04 -14.23
CA ASP A 223 7.13 25.00 -15.53
C ASP A 223 6.52 23.61 -15.81
N ALA A 224 6.66 22.68 -14.88
CA ALA A 224 6.09 21.34 -14.97
C ALA A 224 4.57 21.34 -14.72
N ASP A 225 3.91 20.29 -15.22
CA ASP A 225 2.49 20.00 -14.92
C ASP A 225 2.25 20.10 -13.40
N PRO A 226 1.23 20.85 -12.93
CA PRO A 226 0.82 20.89 -11.52
C PRO A 226 0.72 19.52 -10.85
N GLY A 227 0.36 18.47 -11.60
CA GLY A 227 0.34 17.08 -11.12
C GLY A 227 1.71 16.56 -10.69
N LEU A 228 2.78 16.91 -11.41
CA LEU A 228 4.15 16.44 -11.12
C LEU A 228 4.69 17.06 -9.83
N ALA A 229 4.51 18.37 -9.64
CA ALA A 229 4.93 19.06 -8.42
C ALA A 229 4.22 18.48 -7.17
N ALA A 230 2.93 18.17 -7.29
CA ALA A 230 2.18 17.51 -6.23
C ALA A 230 2.71 16.09 -5.94
N ALA A 231 3.02 15.30 -6.98
CA ALA A 231 3.58 13.96 -6.83
C ALA A 231 4.97 13.99 -6.15
N VAL A 232 5.87 14.89 -6.57
CA VAL A 232 7.18 15.09 -5.94
C VAL A 232 7.02 15.42 -4.45
N ARG A 233 6.09 16.34 -4.12
CA ARG A 233 5.83 16.69 -2.72
C ARG A 233 5.33 15.50 -1.91
N ARG A 234 4.46 14.64 -2.45
CA ARG A 234 3.97 13.45 -1.75
C ARG A 234 5.07 12.39 -1.56
N VAL A 235 5.74 12.01 -2.65
CA VAL A 235 6.72 10.91 -2.65
C VAL A 235 8.02 11.32 -1.96
N VAL A 236 8.67 12.41 -2.39
CA VAL A 236 9.95 12.85 -1.80
C VAL A 236 9.74 13.60 -0.50
N GLY A 237 8.68 14.42 -0.42
CA GLY A 237 8.39 15.22 0.77
C GLY A 237 7.85 14.40 1.94
N PHE A 238 6.92 13.47 1.72
CA PHE A 238 6.29 12.70 2.80
C PHE A 238 6.57 11.19 2.75
N GLY A 239 7.25 10.69 1.71
CA GLY A 239 7.62 9.28 1.62
C GLY A 239 6.48 8.35 1.22
N THR A 240 5.50 8.81 0.42
CA THR A 240 4.39 7.92 0.02
C THR A 240 4.85 6.75 -0.84
N ALA A 241 4.14 5.63 -0.77
CA ALA A 241 4.39 4.45 -1.59
C ALA A 241 3.79 4.56 -3.02
N GLU A 242 3.90 5.74 -3.62
CA GLU A 242 3.51 5.99 -5.02
C GLU A 242 4.76 5.93 -5.92
N GLU A 243 4.61 5.48 -7.17
CA GLU A 243 5.68 5.62 -8.17
C GLU A 243 5.77 7.09 -8.61
N LEU A 244 6.98 7.66 -8.55
CA LEU A 244 7.28 8.98 -9.10
C LEU A 244 8.11 8.82 -10.37
N VAL A 245 7.58 9.32 -11.48
CA VAL A 245 8.29 9.41 -12.76
C VAL A 245 8.63 10.87 -13.04
N LEU A 246 9.91 11.18 -13.09
CA LEU A 246 10.45 12.45 -13.53
C LEU A 246 10.87 12.29 -15.01
N PRO A 247 10.10 12.84 -15.97
CA PRO A 247 10.42 12.71 -17.39
C PRO A 247 11.69 13.50 -17.74
N ALA A 248 12.36 13.13 -18.83
CA ALA A 248 13.56 13.82 -19.30
C ALA A 248 13.37 15.33 -19.52
N SER A 249 12.17 15.77 -19.92
CA SER A 249 11.84 17.18 -20.07
C SER A 249 11.81 17.97 -18.75
N ALA A 250 11.68 17.30 -17.62
CA ALA A 250 11.66 17.91 -16.29
C ALA A 250 13.03 17.91 -15.60
N ILE A 251 14.05 17.26 -16.20
CA ILE A 251 15.37 17.09 -15.62
C ILE A 251 16.39 17.88 -16.44
N GLU A 252 17.08 18.81 -15.79
CA GLU A 252 18.23 19.52 -16.35
C GLU A 252 19.50 18.72 -16.18
N GLU A 253 19.70 18.17 -14.98
CA GLU A 253 20.95 17.55 -14.57
C GLU A 253 20.65 16.38 -13.64
N LEU A 254 21.20 15.21 -13.97
CA LEU A 254 21.29 14.06 -13.09
C LEU A 254 22.77 13.80 -12.81
N SER A 255 23.15 13.81 -11.53
CA SER A 255 24.47 13.36 -11.09
C SER A 255 24.33 12.22 -10.08
N VAL A 256 25.16 11.18 -10.21
CA VAL A 256 25.28 10.09 -9.24
C VAL A 256 26.70 10.09 -8.70
N HIS A 257 26.82 10.18 -7.38
CA HIS A 257 28.08 10.19 -6.65
C HIS A 257 28.20 8.94 -5.78
N GLY A 258 29.30 8.23 -5.92
CA GLY A 258 29.59 7.03 -5.14
C GLY A 258 31.09 6.69 -5.18
N PRO A 259 31.46 5.41 -5.13
CA PRO A 259 32.82 4.96 -5.42
C PRO A 259 33.35 5.52 -6.76
N ASP A 260 34.67 5.64 -6.92
CA ASP A 260 35.31 6.28 -8.09
C ASP A 260 34.84 5.75 -9.46
N TRP A 261 34.42 4.48 -9.54
CA TRP A 261 33.91 3.85 -10.76
C TRP A 261 32.43 4.14 -11.03
N LEU A 262 31.68 4.59 -10.02
CA LEU A 262 30.27 4.96 -10.09
C LEU A 262 30.14 6.49 -10.14
N HIS A 263 30.44 7.04 -11.31
CA HIS A 263 30.14 8.42 -11.65
C HIS A 263 29.25 8.41 -12.89
N LEU A 264 28.03 8.92 -12.73
CA LEU A 264 27.10 9.10 -13.84
C LEU A 264 26.69 10.56 -13.87
N ASP A 265 27.06 11.25 -14.95
CA ASP A 265 26.49 12.54 -15.31
C ASP A 265 25.65 12.34 -16.56
N GLY A 266 24.42 12.84 -16.53
CA GLY A 266 23.48 12.71 -17.63
C GLY A 266 22.63 13.95 -17.81
N GLU A 267 22.54 14.40 -19.06
CA GLU A 267 21.50 15.30 -19.55
C GLU A 267 20.43 14.45 -20.26
N ASN A 268 19.16 14.88 -20.23
CA ASN A 268 18.03 14.13 -20.81
C ASN A 268 17.78 12.73 -20.20
N ALA A 269 17.90 12.61 -18.87
CA ALA A 269 17.61 11.37 -18.16
C ALA A 269 16.14 11.32 -17.69
N GLU A 270 15.53 10.13 -17.68
CA GLU A 270 14.27 9.88 -16.96
C GLU A 270 14.60 9.22 -15.62
N VAL A 271 14.03 9.72 -14.53
CA VAL A 271 14.21 9.14 -13.19
C VAL A 271 12.89 8.55 -12.72
N ARG A 272 12.91 7.26 -12.37
CA ARG A 272 11.77 6.56 -11.78
C ARG A 272 12.11 6.16 -10.35
N MET A 273 11.27 6.59 -9.41
CA MET A 273 11.33 6.19 -8.02
C MET A 273 10.13 5.30 -7.73
N ALA A 274 10.37 4.02 -7.50
CA ALA A 274 9.35 3.07 -7.13
C ALA A 274 9.41 2.78 -5.62
N PRO A 275 8.26 2.52 -4.96
CA PRO A 275 8.26 2.09 -3.57
C PRO A 275 9.00 0.77 -3.39
N VAL A 276 9.63 0.62 -2.23
CA VAL A 276 10.20 -0.68 -1.81
C VAL A 276 9.06 -1.66 -1.57
N SER A 277 9.22 -2.91 -2.00
CA SER A 277 8.23 -3.98 -1.79
C SER A 277 8.84 -5.11 -0.94
N PRO A 278 8.17 -5.55 0.15
CA PRO A 278 6.96 -4.95 0.72
C PRO A 278 7.23 -3.56 1.30
N ALA A 279 6.20 -2.72 1.34
CA ALA A 279 6.33 -1.39 1.93
C ALA A 279 6.52 -1.49 3.44
N PRO A 280 7.24 -0.55 4.09
CA PRO A 280 7.38 -0.57 5.53
C PRO A 280 6.01 -0.54 6.23
N GLY A 281 5.81 -1.44 7.18
CA GLY A 281 4.56 -1.57 7.93
C GLY A 281 3.42 -2.26 7.17
N GLU A 282 3.60 -2.65 5.91
CA GLU A 282 2.57 -3.32 5.12
C GLU A 282 2.02 -4.56 5.86
N GLY A 283 0.69 -4.65 5.94
CA GLY A 283 -0.04 -5.75 6.59
C GLY A 283 -0.19 -5.62 8.11
N GLN A 284 0.37 -4.59 8.75
CA GLN A 284 0.13 -4.34 10.18
C GLN A 284 -1.34 -4.01 10.44
N SER A 285 -1.88 -4.50 11.55
CA SER A 285 -3.25 -4.21 11.97
C SER A 285 -3.39 -2.75 12.37
N ALA A 286 -4.41 -2.09 11.83
CA ALA A 286 -4.78 -0.72 12.18
C ALA A 286 -6.20 -0.68 12.72
N GLU A 287 -6.47 0.22 13.66
CA GLU A 287 -7.81 0.51 14.16
C GLU A 287 -8.02 2.03 14.15
N LEU A 288 -9.08 2.48 13.47
CA LEU A 288 -9.53 3.86 13.46
C LEU A 288 -10.74 4.00 14.39
N VAL A 289 -10.55 4.69 15.50
CA VAL A 289 -11.56 4.87 16.55
C VAL A 289 -12.08 6.30 16.49
N PHE A 290 -13.37 6.47 16.29
CA PHE A 290 -14.02 7.78 16.33
C PHE A 290 -14.65 8.04 17.69
N LEU A 291 -14.60 9.30 18.13
CA LEU A 291 -15.10 9.75 19.42
C LEU A 291 -16.35 10.61 19.29
N ASP A 292 -17.19 10.60 20.33
CA ASP A 292 -18.26 11.58 20.52
C ASP A 292 -17.75 12.86 21.21
N ASP A 293 -18.63 13.85 21.36
CA ASP A 293 -18.33 15.14 22.01
C ASP A 293 -17.90 15.00 23.48
N ALA A 294 -18.20 13.86 24.13
CA ALA A 294 -17.78 13.54 25.48
C ALA A 294 -16.46 12.76 25.54
N GLY A 295 -15.81 12.53 24.39
CA GLY A 295 -14.56 11.76 24.27
C GLY A 295 -14.75 10.25 24.41
N LYS A 296 -15.98 9.73 24.32
CA LYS A 296 -16.25 8.29 24.34
C LYS A 296 -16.22 7.71 22.94
N VAL A 297 -15.89 6.42 22.85
CA VAL A 297 -15.90 5.70 21.58
C VAL A 297 -17.30 5.69 20.98
N ARG A 298 -17.46 6.32 19.81
CA ARG A 298 -18.67 6.29 18.98
C ARG A 298 -18.66 5.08 18.05
N SER A 299 -17.52 4.82 17.40
CA SER A 299 -17.31 3.65 16.55
C SER A 299 -15.82 3.31 16.43
N ALA A 300 -15.52 2.07 16.05
CA ALA A 300 -14.17 1.62 15.79
C ALA A 300 -14.17 0.75 14.53
N HIS A 301 -13.17 0.95 13.67
CA HIS A 301 -13.06 0.29 12.37
C HIS A 301 -11.69 -0.33 12.23
N GLU A 302 -11.66 -1.62 11.94
CA GLU A 302 -10.43 -2.38 11.70
C GLU A 302 -9.99 -2.22 10.25
N GLY A 303 -8.68 -2.10 10.07
CA GLY A 303 -8.04 -1.98 8.77
C GLY A 303 -6.60 -2.48 8.82
N THR A 304 -5.87 -2.20 7.75
CA THR A 304 -4.48 -2.60 7.59
C THR A 304 -3.64 -1.46 7.05
N VAL A 305 -2.39 -1.37 7.50
CA VAL A 305 -1.40 -0.49 6.92
C VAL A 305 -1.02 -1.01 5.54
N ARG A 306 -1.12 -0.15 4.51
CA ARG A 306 -0.61 -0.42 3.17
C ARG A 306 0.84 0.02 3.04
N ALA A 307 1.16 1.18 3.60
CA ALA A 307 2.50 1.71 3.60
C ALA A 307 2.68 2.74 4.72
N HIS A 308 3.89 2.79 5.26
CA HIS A 308 4.37 3.87 6.11
C HIS A 308 5.71 4.36 5.54
N GLY A 309 5.87 5.67 5.45
CA GLY A 309 7.07 6.26 4.87
C GLY A 309 7.48 7.57 5.51
N LYS A 310 8.76 7.90 5.34
CA LYS A 310 9.37 9.14 5.80
C LYS A 310 10.02 9.84 4.61
N GLY A 311 9.63 11.10 4.40
CA GLY A 311 10.27 11.99 3.44
C GLY A 311 10.93 13.18 4.13
N GLN A 312 11.35 14.17 3.33
CA GLN A 312 12.09 15.33 3.81
C GLN A 312 11.25 16.35 4.60
N LEU A 313 9.94 16.39 4.37
CA LEU A 313 9.00 17.32 5.00
C LEU A 313 8.25 16.68 6.18
N GLY A 314 8.25 15.34 6.28
CA GLY A 314 7.45 14.63 7.24
C GLY A 314 7.28 13.15 6.93
N SER A 315 6.24 12.54 7.50
CA SER A 315 5.87 11.14 7.26
C SER A 315 4.51 11.01 6.57
N SER A 316 4.29 9.85 5.97
CA SER A 316 3.00 9.45 5.44
C SER A 316 2.60 8.08 5.97
N LEU A 317 1.30 7.91 6.18
CA LEU A 317 0.69 6.65 6.57
C LEU A 317 -0.53 6.40 5.69
N ASP A 318 -0.49 5.29 4.95
CA ASP A 318 -1.55 4.84 4.06
C ASP A 318 -2.25 3.61 4.66
N LEU A 319 -3.54 3.75 4.88
CA LEU A 319 -4.39 2.80 5.60
C LEU A 319 -5.52 2.34 4.68
N ALA A 320 -5.79 1.05 4.69
CA ALA A 320 -6.93 0.44 4.03
C ALA A 320 -7.92 -0.10 5.05
N PHE A 321 -9.17 0.28 4.88
CA PHE A 321 -10.35 -0.26 5.56
C PHE A 321 -11.28 -0.82 4.49
N THR A 322 -12.30 -1.59 4.87
CA THR A 322 -13.29 -2.10 3.93
C THR A 322 -13.97 -0.95 3.17
N GLY A 323 -13.70 -0.85 1.86
CA GLY A 323 -14.28 0.18 0.99
C GLY A 323 -13.78 1.60 1.19
N PHE A 324 -12.78 1.80 2.05
CA PHE A 324 -12.34 3.13 2.47
C PHE A 324 -10.82 3.17 2.60
N ARG A 325 -10.17 4.17 2.00
CA ARG A 325 -8.72 4.40 2.11
C ARG A 325 -8.45 5.74 2.75
N LEU A 326 -7.50 5.77 3.67
CA LEU A 326 -7.06 6.98 4.37
C LEU A 326 -5.55 7.13 4.25
N THR A 327 -5.12 8.24 3.68
CA THR A 327 -3.70 8.64 3.63
C THR A 327 -3.49 9.87 4.49
N ILE A 328 -2.69 9.74 5.55
CA ILE A 328 -2.33 10.84 6.44
C ILE A 328 -0.92 11.31 6.10
N TYR A 329 -0.74 12.61 5.93
CA TYR A 329 0.54 13.30 5.79
C TYR A 329 0.80 14.09 7.06
N HIS A 330 1.77 13.67 7.84
CA HIS A 330 2.20 14.38 9.04
C HIS A 330 3.47 15.17 8.74
N ALA A 331 3.42 16.49 8.92
CA ALA A 331 4.58 17.35 8.72
C ALA A 331 5.40 17.48 10.00
N ASP A 332 6.73 17.47 9.88
CA ASP A 332 7.63 17.65 11.02
C ASP A 332 7.72 19.13 11.45
N ASP A 333 7.59 20.04 10.49
CA ASP A 333 7.62 21.49 10.71
C ASP A 333 6.19 22.04 10.79
N ALA A 334 5.92 22.83 11.84
CA ALA A 334 4.65 23.52 12.04
C ALA A 334 4.29 24.50 10.89
N GLY A 335 5.27 24.96 10.11
CA GLY A 335 5.05 25.78 8.92
C GLY A 335 4.52 25.01 7.70
N VAL A 336 4.53 23.67 7.73
CA VAL A 336 4.02 22.81 6.65
C VAL A 336 2.70 22.18 7.10
N PRO A 337 1.62 22.28 6.30
CA PRO A 337 0.33 21.73 6.71
C PRO A 337 0.36 20.20 6.71
N THR A 338 -0.12 19.62 7.80
CA THR A 338 -0.57 18.21 7.89
C THR A 338 -1.87 18.07 7.09
N ALA A 339 -2.04 16.97 6.38
CA ALA A 339 -3.21 16.72 5.54
C ALA A 339 -3.67 15.27 5.65
N ALA A 340 -4.95 15.03 5.40
CA ALA A 340 -5.50 13.68 5.27
C ALA A 340 -6.31 13.60 3.98
N ASN A 341 -6.07 12.58 3.18
CA ASN A 341 -6.82 12.27 1.98
C ASN A 341 -7.64 11.01 2.23
N CYS A 342 -8.90 11.03 1.81
CA CYS A 342 -9.81 9.91 1.95
C CYS A 342 -10.36 9.54 0.58
N ASP A 343 -10.46 8.25 0.31
CA ASP A 343 -11.03 7.69 -0.92
C ASP A 343 -12.03 6.60 -0.54
N VAL A 344 -13.17 6.59 -1.23
CA VAL A 344 -14.26 5.63 -1.01
C VAL A 344 -14.49 4.87 -2.30
N ASP A 345 -14.30 3.55 -2.25
CA ASP A 345 -14.59 2.65 -3.36
C ASP A 345 -15.57 1.57 -2.90
N LEU A 346 -16.79 1.63 -3.42
CA LEU A 346 -17.85 0.67 -3.10
C LEU A 346 -17.89 -0.51 -4.08
N THR A 347 -16.99 -0.54 -5.06
CA THR A 347 -17.00 -1.53 -6.13
C THR A 347 -16.78 -2.93 -5.57
N GLY A 348 -17.70 -3.85 -5.89
CA GLY A 348 -17.59 -5.24 -5.47
C GLY A 348 -17.96 -5.50 -4.00
N LEU A 349 -18.24 -4.47 -3.20
CA LEU A 349 -18.63 -4.62 -1.80
C LEU A 349 -20.06 -5.12 -1.63
N SER A 350 -20.32 -5.88 -0.55
CA SER A 350 -21.70 -6.15 -0.12
C SER A 350 -22.38 -4.85 0.34
N CYS A 351 -23.70 -4.82 0.42
CA CYS A 351 -24.39 -3.63 0.93
C CYS A 351 -24.00 -3.30 2.38
N SER A 352 -23.74 -4.31 3.22
CA SER A 352 -23.31 -4.10 4.60
C SER A 352 -21.93 -3.44 4.66
N ASP A 353 -20.99 -3.93 3.88
CA ASP A 353 -19.63 -3.41 3.80
C ASP A 353 -19.60 -1.99 3.22
N ALA A 354 -20.43 -1.73 2.19
CA ALA A 354 -20.57 -0.41 1.61
C ALA A 354 -21.16 0.60 2.60
N LEU A 355 -22.14 0.20 3.42
CA LEU A 355 -22.67 1.08 4.48
C LEU A 355 -21.60 1.39 5.54
N GLN A 356 -20.78 0.41 5.92
CA GLN A 356 -19.66 0.65 6.83
C GLN A 356 -18.64 1.65 6.25
N ALA A 357 -18.28 1.52 4.97
CA ALA A 357 -17.39 2.46 4.29
C ALA A 357 -17.97 3.89 4.28
N LEU A 358 -19.27 4.02 4.01
CA LEU A 358 -19.98 5.29 4.04
C LEU A 358 -20.06 5.87 5.45
N ASP A 359 -20.18 5.04 6.51
CA ASP A 359 -20.17 5.49 7.90
C ASP A 359 -18.82 6.11 8.27
N ILE A 360 -17.72 5.49 7.87
CA ILE A 360 -16.38 6.05 8.08
C ILE A 360 -16.27 7.39 7.34
N TYR A 361 -16.71 7.45 6.08
CA TYR A 361 -16.64 8.67 5.29
C TYR A 361 -17.46 9.81 5.90
N ASP A 362 -18.69 9.55 6.35
CA ASP A 362 -19.52 10.54 7.03
C ASP A 362 -18.82 11.10 8.28
N LEU A 363 -18.22 10.24 9.10
CA LEU A 363 -17.49 10.67 10.31
C LEU A 363 -16.30 11.58 9.97
N VAL A 364 -15.59 11.30 8.87
CA VAL A 364 -14.50 12.16 8.37
C VAL A 364 -15.04 13.50 7.88
N LEU A 365 -16.14 13.50 7.13
CA LEU A 365 -16.76 14.73 6.63
C LEU A 365 -17.29 15.62 7.75
N GLU A 366 -17.84 15.02 8.82
CA GLU A 366 -18.28 15.70 10.04
C GLU A 366 -17.13 16.37 10.82
N GLY A 367 -15.88 16.06 10.50
CA GLY A 367 -14.72 16.54 11.26
C GLY A 367 -14.57 15.85 12.61
N SER A 368 -15.02 14.60 12.72
CA SER A 368 -15.02 13.86 13.98
C SER A 368 -13.61 13.72 14.57
N ALA A 369 -13.54 13.73 15.91
CA ALA A 369 -12.33 13.38 16.63
C ALA A 369 -12.04 11.88 16.50
N PHE A 370 -10.76 11.53 16.42
CA PHE A 370 -10.32 10.16 16.23
C PHE A 370 -9.06 9.81 17.03
N HIS A 371 -8.90 8.52 17.33
CA HIS A 371 -7.63 7.87 17.64
C HIS A 371 -7.31 6.85 16.55
N LEU A 372 -6.04 6.77 16.20
CA LEU A 372 -5.48 5.75 15.33
C LEU A 372 -4.56 4.86 16.15
N ARG A 373 -4.81 3.55 16.09
CA ARG A 373 -3.99 2.54 16.75
C ARG A 373 -3.37 1.61 15.73
N LEU A 374 -2.11 1.24 15.94
CA LEU A 374 -1.41 0.19 15.21
C LEU A 374 -1.05 -0.94 16.16
N ASN A 375 -1.43 -2.18 15.81
CA ASN A 375 -1.23 -3.36 16.66
C ASN A 375 -1.70 -3.15 18.12
N GLY A 376 -2.81 -2.42 18.30
CA GLY A 376 -3.39 -2.10 19.61
C GLY A 376 -2.71 -0.96 20.38
N GLN A 377 -1.62 -0.37 19.87
CA GLN A 377 -0.97 0.80 20.47
C GLN A 377 -1.42 2.09 19.78
N GLU A 378 -1.71 3.13 20.56
CA GLU A 378 -2.08 4.43 20.01
C GLU A 378 -0.88 5.07 19.30
N LEU A 379 -1.06 5.39 18.02
CA LEU A 379 -0.07 6.05 17.18
C LEU A 379 -0.34 7.54 17.07
N ALA A 380 -1.60 7.91 16.86
CA ALA A 380 -2.01 9.29 16.61
C ALA A 380 -3.42 9.55 17.12
N SER A 381 -3.70 10.82 17.39
CA SER A 381 -5.04 11.31 17.73
C SER A 381 -5.24 12.70 17.12
N GLY A 382 -6.46 13.05 16.77
CA GLY A 382 -6.76 14.38 16.26
C GLY A 382 -8.24 14.55 15.94
N ALA A 383 -8.53 15.59 15.18
CA ALA A 383 -9.83 15.75 14.53
C ALA A 383 -9.60 15.93 13.04
N PHE A 384 -10.48 15.37 12.23
CA PHE A 384 -10.47 15.69 10.82
C PHE A 384 -10.87 17.16 10.66
N PRO A 385 -10.24 17.92 9.73
CA PRO A 385 -10.51 19.34 9.58
C PRO A 385 -11.95 19.66 9.11
N GLY A 386 -12.78 18.65 8.86
CA GLY A 386 -14.00 18.75 8.07
C GLY A 386 -13.62 19.03 6.62
N ALA A 387 -14.11 18.25 5.66
CA ALA A 387 -13.87 18.60 4.28
C ALA A 387 -14.64 19.88 3.93
N ALA A 388 -14.12 20.69 3.01
CA ALA A 388 -14.88 21.77 2.39
C ALA A 388 -15.90 21.15 1.41
N VAL A 389 -16.88 20.43 1.97
CA VAL A 389 -17.88 19.67 1.23
C VAL A 389 -18.93 20.64 0.71
N THR A 390 -19.25 20.54 -0.58
CA THR A 390 -20.36 21.34 -1.11
C THR A 390 -21.68 20.74 -0.64
N ARG A 391 -22.75 21.55 -0.65
CA ARG A 391 -24.10 21.03 -0.39
C ARG A 391 -24.49 19.90 -1.35
N ASP A 392 -24.03 19.97 -2.60
CA ASP A 392 -24.31 18.93 -3.60
C ASP A 392 -23.62 17.60 -3.25
N ASP A 393 -22.39 17.64 -2.73
CA ASP A 393 -21.68 16.45 -2.27
C ASP A 393 -22.39 15.77 -1.09
N ILE A 394 -22.88 16.56 -0.11
CA ILE A 394 -23.67 16.04 1.02
C ILE A 394 -24.95 15.38 0.51
N GLU A 395 -25.67 16.05 -0.40
CA GLU A 395 -26.90 15.52 -0.96
C GLU A 395 -26.64 14.26 -1.82
N ARG A 396 -25.53 14.21 -2.55
CA ARG A 396 -25.11 13.04 -3.33
C ARG A 396 -24.78 11.86 -2.42
N LEU A 397 -24.06 12.09 -1.33
CA LEU A 397 -23.71 11.07 -0.36
C LEU A 397 -24.94 10.51 0.35
N ALA A 398 -25.84 11.39 0.80
CA ALA A 398 -27.12 10.99 1.39
C ALA A 398 -27.97 10.15 0.43
N ARG A 399 -28.03 10.54 -0.86
CA ARG A 399 -28.72 9.75 -1.89
C ARG A 399 -28.07 8.38 -2.07
N LEU A 400 -26.74 8.29 -2.13
CA LEU A 400 -26.02 7.04 -2.27
C LEU A 400 -26.28 6.11 -1.07
N ARG A 401 -26.14 6.61 0.15
CA ARG A 401 -26.43 5.89 1.40
C ARG A 401 -27.83 5.30 1.40
N LEU A 402 -28.86 6.13 1.19
CA LEU A 402 -30.25 5.67 1.16
C LEU A 402 -30.49 4.60 0.06
N THR A 403 -29.76 4.66 -1.05
CA THR A 403 -29.85 3.67 -2.12
C THR A 403 -29.30 2.32 -1.67
N VAL A 404 -28.14 2.32 -1.02
CA VAL A 404 -27.50 1.11 -0.49
C VAL A 404 -28.33 0.52 0.64
N GLU A 405 -28.92 1.34 1.51
CA GLU A 405 -29.84 0.91 2.57
C GLU A 405 -31.09 0.23 2.00
N ASP A 406 -31.78 0.86 1.04
CA ASP A 406 -32.96 0.26 0.41
C ASP A 406 -32.59 -1.06 -0.30
N LEU A 407 -31.45 -1.10 -1.00
CA LEU A 407 -30.95 -2.32 -1.63
C LEU A 407 -30.65 -3.43 -0.62
N HIS A 408 -29.99 -3.10 0.50
CA HIS A 408 -29.65 -4.06 1.55
C HIS A 408 -30.88 -4.80 2.04
N VAL A 409 -31.96 -4.07 2.27
CA VAL A 409 -33.22 -4.62 2.77
C VAL A 409 -33.88 -5.49 1.71
N VAL A 410 -33.93 -5.01 0.47
CA VAL A 410 -34.53 -5.77 -0.62
C VAL A 410 -33.78 -7.10 -0.83
N GLN A 411 -32.45 -7.09 -0.77
CA GLN A 411 -31.65 -8.31 -0.84
C GLN A 411 -31.91 -9.25 0.33
N GLN A 412 -32.02 -8.73 1.56
CA GLN A 412 -32.37 -9.53 2.74
C GLN A 412 -33.75 -10.19 2.61
N HIS A 413 -34.76 -9.43 2.16
CA HIS A 413 -36.11 -9.95 1.97
C HIS A 413 -36.18 -11.00 0.86
N ALA A 414 -35.50 -10.74 -0.26
CA ALA A 414 -35.47 -11.64 -1.42
C ALA A 414 -34.51 -12.83 -1.23
N CYS A 415 -33.72 -12.87 -0.16
CA CYS A 415 -32.62 -13.82 0.07
C CYS A 415 -31.66 -13.92 -1.14
N HIS A 416 -31.42 -12.79 -1.83
CA HIS A 416 -30.60 -12.74 -3.04
C HIS A 416 -29.49 -11.69 -2.85
N TYR A 417 -28.31 -12.16 -2.44
CA TYR A 417 -27.19 -11.30 -2.07
C TYR A 417 -26.23 -11.08 -3.23
N PHE A 418 -25.82 -9.84 -3.45
CA PHE A 418 -24.83 -9.45 -4.45
C PHE A 418 -24.22 -8.09 -4.12
N SER A 419 -23.05 -7.81 -4.71
CA SER A 419 -22.34 -6.56 -4.48
C SER A 419 -23.10 -5.34 -4.98
N VAL A 420 -22.88 -4.18 -4.36
CA VAL A 420 -23.45 -2.90 -4.79
C VAL A 420 -23.11 -2.68 -6.28
N PRO A 421 -24.12 -2.50 -7.16
CA PRO A 421 -23.87 -2.25 -8.57
C PRO A 421 -23.08 -0.95 -8.78
N SER A 422 -22.12 -0.96 -9.70
CA SER A 422 -21.33 0.22 -10.06
C SER A 422 -22.19 1.32 -10.70
N GLU A 423 -23.31 0.94 -11.31
CA GLU A 423 -24.27 1.86 -11.92
C GLU A 423 -25.70 1.47 -11.53
N LEU A 424 -26.50 2.50 -11.20
CA LEU A 424 -27.94 2.37 -10.95
C LEU A 424 -28.66 3.47 -11.72
N ARG A 425 -29.70 3.10 -12.47
CA ARG A 425 -30.51 4.07 -13.21
C ARG A 425 -31.40 4.83 -12.22
N PRO A 426 -31.81 6.08 -12.52
CA PRO A 426 -32.76 6.81 -11.68
C PRO A 426 -34.06 6.03 -11.40
N ALA A 427 -34.54 5.24 -12.37
CA ALA A 427 -35.72 4.38 -12.19
C ALA A 427 -35.48 3.25 -11.17
N ASP A 428 -34.28 2.66 -11.14
CA ASP A 428 -33.91 1.59 -10.21
C ASP A 428 -33.98 2.09 -8.76
N ARG A 429 -33.58 3.34 -8.52
CA ARG A 429 -33.70 3.98 -7.20
C ARG A 429 -35.15 4.06 -6.71
N VAL A 430 -36.07 4.46 -7.59
CA VAL A 430 -37.50 4.58 -7.30
C VAL A 430 -38.09 3.21 -7.01
N LEU A 431 -37.76 2.22 -7.84
CA LEU A 431 -38.18 0.84 -7.67
C LEU A 431 -37.68 0.23 -6.35
N LEU A 432 -36.41 0.42 -6.00
CA LEU A 432 -35.86 0.01 -4.71
C LEU A 432 -36.60 0.64 -3.54
N ARG A 433 -36.94 1.93 -3.63
CA ARG A 433 -37.68 2.61 -2.57
C ARG A 433 -39.10 2.06 -2.41
N ILE A 434 -39.79 1.81 -3.53
CA ILE A 434 -41.10 1.16 -3.53
C ILE A 434 -40.99 -0.21 -2.87
N ALA A 435 -40.01 -1.02 -3.27
CA ALA A 435 -39.79 -2.35 -2.72
C ALA A 435 -39.54 -2.32 -1.21
N ARG A 436 -38.66 -1.43 -0.70
CA ARG A 436 -38.42 -1.25 0.74
C ARG A 436 -39.72 -0.94 1.48
N LEU A 437 -40.48 0.06 1.02
CA LEU A 437 -41.73 0.47 1.66
C LEU A 437 -42.77 -0.67 1.67
N LEU A 438 -42.86 -1.42 0.56
CA LEU A 438 -43.72 -2.60 0.48
C LEU A 438 -43.33 -3.65 1.52
N ILE A 439 -42.03 -3.97 1.63
CA ILE A 439 -41.48 -4.91 2.62
C ILE A 439 -41.80 -4.49 4.06
N GLU A 440 -41.70 -3.19 4.35
CA GLU A 440 -42.07 -2.60 5.65
C GLU A 440 -43.58 -2.62 5.94
N GLY A 441 -44.41 -2.95 4.95
CA GLY A 441 -45.86 -3.06 5.08
C GLY A 441 -46.64 -1.82 4.70
N HIS A 442 -46.02 -0.87 4.00
CA HIS A 442 -46.68 0.33 3.53
C HIS A 442 -47.46 0.09 2.22
N CYS A 443 -48.51 0.88 2.02
CA CYS A 443 -49.15 1.05 0.72
C CYS A 443 -48.41 2.14 -0.05
N VAL A 444 -48.09 1.93 -1.32
CA VAL A 444 -47.22 2.84 -2.10
C VAL A 444 -47.81 3.08 -3.49
N ALA A 445 -47.82 4.31 -3.96
CA ALA A 445 -48.16 4.59 -5.36
C ALA A 445 -46.97 4.22 -6.27
N ASN A 446 -47.21 3.44 -7.32
CA ASN A 446 -46.18 3.09 -8.29
C ASN A 446 -46.27 4.03 -9.51
N PRO A 447 -45.35 5.00 -9.67
CA PRO A 447 -45.41 5.99 -10.74
C PRO A 447 -45.23 5.38 -12.14
N PHE A 448 -44.76 4.14 -12.24
CA PHE A 448 -44.62 3.42 -13.51
C PHE A 448 -45.88 2.62 -13.90
N LEU A 449 -46.89 2.54 -13.02
CA LEU A 449 -48.12 1.80 -13.25
C LEU A 449 -49.32 2.75 -13.35
N ALA A 450 -49.45 3.42 -14.50
CA ALA A 450 -50.52 4.38 -14.79
C ALA A 450 -51.81 3.72 -15.33
N SER A 451 -51.72 2.49 -15.81
CA SER A 451 -52.86 1.72 -16.33
C SER A 451 -52.71 0.23 -16.02
N LEU A 452 -53.83 -0.49 -16.01
CA LEU A 452 -53.86 -1.94 -15.88
C LEU A 452 -54.73 -2.52 -17.00
N THR A 453 -54.16 -3.40 -17.81
CA THR A 453 -54.93 -4.15 -18.81
C THR A 453 -55.35 -5.49 -18.23
N ILE A 454 -56.65 -5.75 -18.20
CA ILE A 454 -57.24 -7.02 -17.74
C ILE A 454 -57.89 -7.75 -18.90
N GLU A 455 -57.88 -9.08 -18.86
CA GLU A 455 -58.58 -9.94 -19.82
C GLU A 455 -59.91 -10.40 -19.21
N LEU A 456 -60.99 -10.28 -19.97
CA LEU A 456 -62.33 -10.67 -19.53
C LEU A 456 -62.55 -12.17 -19.70
N ASN A 457 -63.23 -12.77 -18.73
CA ASN A 457 -63.64 -14.18 -18.75
C ASN A 457 -65.01 -14.40 -19.43
N GLY A 458 -65.56 -13.38 -20.09
CA GLY A 458 -66.88 -13.43 -20.74
C GLY A 458 -68.10 -13.31 -19.81
N GLN A 459 -67.92 -13.27 -18.48
CA GLN A 459 -69.04 -13.14 -17.54
C GLN A 459 -69.53 -11.69 -17.46
N ASP A 460 -70.81 -11.49 -17.75
CA ASP A 460 -71.49 -10.21 -17.58
C ASP A 460 -71.94 -10.03 -16.12
N SER A 461 -71.64 -8.88 -15.53
CA SER A 461 -72.04 -8.54 -14.17
C SER A 461 -72.42 -7.07 -14.05
N PRO A 462 -73.33 -6.70 -13.11
CA PRO A 462 -73.67 -5.31 -12.88
C PRO A 462 -72.46 -4.41 -12.58
N ALA A 463 -71.47 -4.93 -11.84
CA ALA A 463 -70.25 -4.20 -11.50
C ALA A 463 -69.38 -3.94 -12.75
N LEU A 464 -69.24 -4.94 -13.63
CA LEU A 464 -68.52 -4.77 -14.89
C LEU A 464 -69.23 -3.75 -15.81
N ARG A 465 -70.57 -3.82 -15.91
CA ARG A 465 -71.34 -2.85 -16.71
C ARG A 465 -71.22 -1.43 -16.17
N ALA A 466 -71.32 -1.22 -14.84
CA ALA A 466 -71.15 0.09 -14.23
C ALA A 466 -69.77 0.70 -14.53
N LEU A 467 -68.71 -0.11 -14.42
CA LEU A 467 -67.34 0.30 -14.79
C LEU A 467 -67.25 0.73 -16.26
N LEU A 468 -67.81 -0.07 -17.18
CA LEU A 468 -67.77 0.21 -18.62
C LEU A 468 -68.69 1.38 -19.03
N MET A 469 -69.76 1.66 -18.29
CA MET A 469 -70.61 2.84 -18.53
C MET A 469 -70.01 4.14 -17.97
N GLY A 470 -68.81 4.08 -17.36
CA GLY A 470 -68.09 5.25 -16.89
C GLY A 470 -68.48 5.75 -15.49
N GLU A 471 -69.29 4.99 -14.75
CA GLU A 471 -69.64 5.30 -13.35
C GLU A 471 -68.42 5.20 -12.42
N GLY A 472 -67.39 4.48 -12.88
CA GLY A 472 -66.13 4.26 -12.20
C GLY A 472 -66.28 3.27 -11.03
N ALA A 473 -65.24 2.47 -10.81
CA ALA A 473 -65.26 1.43 -9.79
C ALA A 473 -63.91 1.34 -9.07
N ALA A 474 -63.91 0.75 -7.88
CA ALA A 474 -62.67 0.30 -7.27
C ALA A 474 -62.15 -0.94 -8.01
N ASN A 475 -60.84 -0.98 -8.23
CA ASN A 475 -60.16 -2.14 -8.81
C ASN A 475 -59.14 -2.67 -7.81
N ARG A 476 -59.17 -3.99 -7.58
CA ARG A 476 -58.13 -4.72 -6.87
C ARG A 476 -57.75 -5.96 -7.67
N ALA A 477 -56.49 -6.07 -8.03
CA ALA A 477 -55.89 -7.27 -8.60
C ALA A 477 -54.85 -7.84 -7.63
N LEU A 478 -54.69 -9.16 -7.61
CA LEU A 478 -53.58 -9.84 -6.94
C LEU A 478 -52.60 -10.27 -8.02
N LEU A 479 -51.36 -9.83 -7.90
CA LEU A 479 -50.24 -10.36 -8.66
C LEU A 479 -49.54 -11.41 -7.78
N PRO A 480 -49.65 -12.73 -8.08
CA PRO A 480 -49.12 -13.78 -7.21
C PRO A 480 -47.60 -13.74 -7.05
N THR A 481 -46.91 -13.14 -8.02
CA THR A 481 -45.46 -13.01 -8.02
C THR A 481 -45.08 -11.63 -8.55
N PHE A 482 -44.59 -10.77 -7.67
CA PHE A 482 -44.01 -9.50 -8.05
C PHE A 482 -42.48 -9.58 -7.92
N ASN A 483 -41.81 -9.44 -9.06
CA ASN A 483 -40.36 -9.39 -9.15
C ASN A 483 -39.93 -7.94 -9.39
N LEU A 484 -38.97 -7.47 -8.59
CA LEU A 484 -38.33 -6.19 -8.80
C LEU A 484 -37.22 -6.34 -9.85
N PRO A 485 -37.31 -5.70 -11.03
CA PRO A 485 -36.20 -5.67 -11.96
C PRO A 485 -35.14 -4.70 -11.43
N LEU A 486 -33.90 -5.17 -11.32
CA LEU A 486 -32.76 -4.36 -10.91
C LEU A 486 -31.51 -4.80 -11.68
N ALA A 487 -30.99 -3.92 -12.53
CA ALA A 487 -29.97 -4.26 -13.53
C ALA A 487 -30.41 -5.51 -14.34
N ASP A 488 -29.55 -6.53 -14.43
CA ASP A 488 -29.85 -7.79 -15.13
C ASP A 488 -30.45 -8.87 -14.21
N ARG A 489 -31.05 -8.46 -13.08
CA ARG A 489 -31.60 -9.36 -12.05
C ARG A 489 -33.07 -9.10 -11.81
N GLU A 490 -33.75 -10.16 -11.39
CA GLU A 490 -35.12 -10.11 -10.85
C GLU A 490 -35.09 -10.51 -9.38
N LEU A 491 -35.58 -9.63 -8.50
CA LEU A 491 -35.63 -9.88 -7.05
C LEU A 491 -37.07 -10.21 -6.65
N PRO A 492 -37.37 -11.45 -6.21
CA PRO A 492 -38.73 -11.82 -5.83
C PRO A 492 -39.12 -11.14 -4.52
N LEU A 493 -40.17 -10.32 -4.56
CA LEU A 493 -40.74 -9.70 -3.35
C LEU A 493 -41.93 -10.49 -2.79
N GLY A 494 -42.56 -11.32 -3.62
CA GLY A 494 -43.75 -12.11 -3.26
C GLY A 494 -45.04 -11.54 -3.84
N PRO A 495 -46.21 -11.98 -3.33
CA PRO A 495 -47.50 -11.55 -3.86
C PRO A 495 -47.81 -10.09 -3.50
N VAL A 496 -48.27 -9.31 -4.47
CA VAL A 496 -48.60 -7.89 -4.30
C VAL A 496 -50.03 -7.65 -4.77
N HIS A 497 -50.78 -6.87 -4.00
CA HIS A 497 -52.04 -6.31 -4.43
C HIS A 497 -51.83 -5.02 -5.19
N ILE A 498 -52.44 -4.93 -6.37
CA ILE A 498 -52.55 -3.71 -7.17
C ILE A 498 -53.95 -3.15 -6.93
N TYR A 499 -54.05 -1.91 -6.46
CA TYR A 499 -55.31 -1.33 -6.02
C TYR A 499 -55.46 0.12 -6.47
N HIS A 500 -56.68 0.50 -6.85
CA HIS A 500 -57.09 1.90 -6.96
C HIS A 500 -58.58 2.06 -6.59
N PRO A 501 -58.95 3.06 -5.76
CA PRO A 501 -60.34 3.24 -5.32
C PRO A 501 -61.29 3.67 -6.43
N HIS A 502 -60.79 4.29 -7.50
CA HIS A 502 -61.62 4.80 -8.59
C HIS A 502 -60.91 4.70 -9.95
N VAL A 503 -61.35 3.78 -10.81
CA VAL A 503 -60.81 3.58 -12.17
C VAL A 503 -61.90 3.72 -13.23
N ARG A 504 -61.48 4.02 -14.47
CA ARG A 504 -62.31 4.06 -15.67
C ARG A 504 -61.72 3.16 -16.75
N ALA A 505 -62.60 2.58 -17.58
CA ALA A 505 -62.19 1.83 -18.75
C ALA A 505 -61.95 2.76 -19.96
N GLU A 506 -60.83 2.60 -20.66
CA GLU A 506 -60.54 3.37 -21.89
C GLU A 506 -61.29 2.82 -23.11
N ASP A 507 -61.36 1.50 -23.25
CA ASP A 507 -61.91 0.80 -24.42
C ASP A 507 -63.39 0.41 -24.24
N ALA A 508 -64.14 1.20 -23.47
CA ALA A 508 -65.37 0.74 -22.85
C ALA A 508 -66.51 0.42 -23.85
N GLU A 509 -66.67 1.23 -24.90
CA GLU A 509 -67.73 1.03 -25.90
C GLU A 509 -67.56 -0.27 -26.70
N GLN A 510 -66.33 -0.55 -27.13
CA GLN A 510 -66.01 -1.77 -27.88
C GLN A 510 -66.28 -3.02 -27.04
N VAL A 511 -65.89 -2.96 -25.76
CA VAL A 511 -66.06 -4.06 -24.81
C VAL A 511 -67.53 -4.27 -24.46
N LEU A 512 -68.32 -3.20 -24.28
CA LEU A 512 -69.76 -3.29 -24.06
C LEU A 512 -70.48 -3.97 -25.23
N HIS A 513 -70.09 -3.63 -26.47
CA HIS A 513 -70.65 -4.29 -27.66
C HIS A 513 -70.28 -5.77 -27.70
N ALA A 514 -69.02 -6.14 -27.41
CA ALA A 514 -68.59 -7.53 -27.34
C ALA A 514 -69.32 -8.32 -26.23
N LEU A 515 -69.57 -7.69 -25.08
CA LEU A 515 -70.31 -8.27 -23.95
C LEU A 515 -71.77 -8.54 -24.32
N ALA A 516 -72.44 -7.57 -24.95
CA ALA A 516 -73.82 -7.71 -25.43
C ALA A 516 -73.96 -8.80 -26.51
N ALA A 517 -72.92 -9.01 -27.31
CA ALA A 517 -72.86 -10.04 -28.35
C ALA A 517 -72.41 -11.42 -27.86
N GLY A 518 -72.05 -11.58 -26.58
CA GLY A 518 -71.55 -12.84 -26.02
C GLY A 518 -70.12 -13.21 -26.47
N HIS A 519 -69.34 -12.24 -26.96
CA HIS A 519 -67.98 -12.42 -27.49
C HIS A 519 -66.92 -11.67 -26.65
N ALA A 520 -67.20 -11.44 -25.36
CA ALA A 520 -66.29 -10.71 -24.47
C ALA A 520 -65.16 -11.57 -23.89
N GLU A 521 -65.26 -12.90 -23.92
CA GLU A 521 -64.18 -13.76 -23.44
C GLU A 521 -62.89 -13.51 -24.23
N GLY A 522 -61.77 -13.31 -23.53
CA GLY A 522 -60.48 -12.98 -24.12
C GLY A 522 -60.32 -11.52 -24.57
N GLN A 523 -61.38 -10.69 -24.48
CA GLN A 523 -61.26 -9.25 -24.73
C GLN A 523 -60.44 -8.59 -23.64
N LYS A 524 -59.62 -7.61 -24.03
CA LYS A 524 -58.80 -6.83 -23.10
C LYS A 524 -59.47 -5.50 -22.79
N VAL A 525 -59.44 -5.11 -21.53
CA VAL A 525 -59.93 -3.80 -21.05
C VAL A 525 -58.79 -3.09 -20.35
N THR A 526 -58.47 -1.89 -20.80
CA THR A 526 -57.49 -1.03 -20.11
C THR A 526 -58.19 -0.15 -19.09
N LEU A 527 -57.74 -0.24 -17.83
CA LEU A 527 -58.27 0.50 -16.70
C LEU A 527 -57.27 1.56 -16.24
N ARG A 528 -57.70 2.83 -16.16
CA ARG A 528 -56.91 3.94 -15.64
C ARG A 528 -57.54 4.57 -14.39
N PRO A 529 -56.73 4.98 -13.41
CA PRO A 529 -57.18 5.87 -12.33
C PRO A 529 -57.85 7.12 -12.89
N ALA A 530 -59.04 7.46 -12.39
CA ALA A 530 -59.84 8.55 -12.95
C ALA A 530 -59.40 9.95 -12.48
N ASP A 531 -58.66 10.00 -11.37
CA ASP A 531 -58.07 11.20 -10.75
C ASP A 531 -56.67 11.53 -11.30
N GLY A 532 -56.14 10.71 -12.20
CA GLY A 532 -54.78 10.86 -12.73
C GLY A 532 -53.68 10.39 -11.77
N GLU A 533 -54.04 9.77 -10.65
CA GLU A 533 -53.07 9.11 -9.76
C GLU A 533 -52.50 7.84 -10.43
N SER A 534 -51.49 7.24 -9.80
CA SER A 534 -50.99 5.92 -10.20
C SER A 534 -51.61 4.81 -9.35
N TYR A 535 -51.56 3.58 -9.86
CA TYR A 535 -52.00 2.43 -9.06
C TYR A 535 -51.17 2.29 -7.78
N ARG A 536 -51.85 1.86 -6.72
CA ARG A 536 -51.28 1.63 -5.40
C ARG A 536 -50.90 0.16 -5.26
N LEU A 537 -49.77 -0.10 -4.60
CA LEU A 537 -49.23 -1.42 -4.33
C LEU A 537 -49.16 -1.64 -2.82
N TYR A 538 -49.45 -2.86 -2.37
CA TYR A 538 -49.12 -3.33 -1.02
C TYR A 538 -48.84 -4.85 -1.06
N LEU A 539 -47.91 -5.34 -0.23
CA LEU A 539 -47.63 -6.79 -0.14
C LEU A 539 -48.84 -7.52 0.45
N ALA A 540 -49.24 -8.62 -0.18
CA ALA A 540 -50.31 -9.47 0.31
C ALA A 540 -49.80 -10.34 1.47
N ARG A 541 -50.50 -10.32 2.61
CA ARG A 541 -50.17 -11.16 3.77
C ARG A 541 -51.21 -12.27 3.97
N PRO A 542 -50.81 -13.44 4.50
CA PRO A 542 -51.75 -14.51 4.82
C PRO A 542 -52.84 -14.02 5.79
N GLY A 543 -54.10 -14.11 5.37
CA GLY A 543 -55.24 -13.70 6.19
C GLY A 543 -55.64 -12.23 6.09
N ASP A 544 -55.11 -11.48 5.11
CA ASP A 544 -55.46 -10.07 4.92
C ASP A 544 -56.97 -9.88 4.62
N ALA A 545 -57.70 -9.39 5.61
CA ALA A 545 -59.00 -8.75 5.48
C ALA A 545 -58.86 -7.22 5.44
N THR A 546 -57.81 -6.73 4.77
CA THR A 546 -57.43 -5.32 4.76
C THR A 546 -58.56 -4.44 4.26
N ASP A 547 -59.02 -3.52 5.12
CA ASP A 547 -60.00 -2.51 4.73
C ASP A 547 -59.37 -1.54 3.73
N LEU A 548 -59.69 -1.74 2.46
CA LEU A 548 -59.16 -0.98 1.33
C LEU A 548 -59.48 0.52 1.42
N SER A 549 -60.48 0.92 2.20
CA SER A 549 -60.83 2.32 2.41
C SER A 549 -59.81 3.07 3.28
N THR A 550 -58.96 2.34 4.00
CA THR A 550 -57.92 2.89 4.91
C THR A 550 -56.52 2.94 4.29
N LEU A 551 -56.35 2.43 3.07
CA LEU A 551 -55.06 2.38 2.37
C LEU A 551 -54.67 3.73 1.76
N THR A 552 -53.93 4.52 2.54
CA THR A 552 -53.32 5.77 2.11
C THR A 552 -51.88 5.53 1.62
N PRO A 553 -51.50 5.96 0.41
CA PRO A 553 -50.14 5.84 -0.08
C PRO A 553 -49.14 6.57 0.81
N THR A 554 -48.09 5.87 1.24
CA THR A 554 -46.92 6.46 1.88
C THR A 554 -46.04 7.14 0.82
N PRO A 555 -45.67 8.42 1.00
CA PRO A 555 -44.78 9.10 0.07
C PRO A 555 -43.41 8.41 -0.05
N LEU A 556 -42.84 8.40 -1.26
CA LEU A 556 -41.53 7.76 -1.49
C LEU A 556 -40.39 8.46 -0.74
N ALA A 557 -40.54 9.77 -0.45
CA ALA A 557 -39.55 10.60 0.23
C ALA A 557 -38.14 10.54 -0.41
N ILE A 558 -38.07 10.40 -1.74
CA ILE A 558 -36.80 10.40 -2.48
C ILE A 558 -36.36 11.86 -2.67
N PRO A 559 -35.17 12.27 -2.21
CA PRO A 559 -34.63 13.61 -2.47
C PRO A 559 -34.45 13.81 -3.99
N GLY A 560 -35.14 14.79 -4.56
CA GLY A 560 -35.03 15.12 -5.99
C GLY A 560 -34.08 16.29 -6.26
N PRO A 561 -33.47 16.39 -7.45
CA PRO A 561 -32.96 17.66 -7.92
C PRO A 561 -34.13 18.63 -8.01
N SER A 562 -33.99 19.85 -7.48
CA SER A 562 -35.02 20.88 -7.65
C SER A 562 -35.39 20.98 -9.13
N SER A 563 -36.67 20.78 -9.40
CA SER A 563 -37.26 20.90 -10.72
C SER A 563 -37.02 22.32 -11.27
N ARG A 564 -36.04 22.48 -12.16
CA ARG A 564 -36.12 23.48 -13.22
C ARG A 564 -36.63 22.80 -14.47
N THR A 565 -37.95 22.67 -14.53
CA THR A 565 -38.72 22.51 -15.77
C THR A 565 -40.00 23.32 -15.61
N SER A 566 -39.84 24.63 -15.82
CA SER A 566 -40.82 25.54 -16.42
C SER A 566 -40.04 26.70 -17.02
#